data_AF-A0A7S1Z4A8-F1
#
_entry.id   AF-A0A7S1Z4A8-F1
#
_cell.length_a   1.000
_cell.length_b   1.000
_cell.length_c   1.000
_cell.angle_alpha   90.00
_cell.angle_beta   90.00
_cell.angle_gamma   90.00
#
_symmetry.space_group_name_H-M   'P 1'
#
loop_
_entity.id
_entity.type
_entity.pdbx_description
1 polymer ?
#
loop_
_entity_poly.entity_id
_entity_poly.type
_entity_poly.pdbx_seq_one_letter_code
_entity_poly.pdbx_strand_id
1 'polypeptide(L)'
;MPKWGKITFSGHSQGAGHAAYLAATRLVHGAVLISGPQDECEGCPEGTKFWIDDTFLSTKITAFAHGDSTETFLEPTLPLMKDNWSRMGTWPAPLQVQNVDSYINYDVCKAPIVSSLEPSSTSPCGRKGHCATALDDSSPVLSNTAGDNVYIYGIDVWANVANVDQCY
;
A
#
# COMPACT_ATOMS: atom_id res chain seq x y z
N MET A 1 4.88 27.05 13.18
CA MET A 1 5.19 25.61 12.99
C MET A 1 4.13 24.99 12.07
N PRO A 2 4.47 23.92 11.31
CA PRO A 2 3.51 23.23 10.44
C PRO A 2 2.29 22.71 11.22
N LYS A 3 1.12 22.73 10.60
CA LYS A 3 -0.11 22.16 11.18
C LYS A 3 -0.15 20.64 10.92
N TRP A 4 0.70 19.89 11.62
CA TRP A 4 0.92 18.45 11.39
C TRP A 4 -0.37 17.62 11.30
N GLY A 5 -1.33 17.84 12.20
CA GLY A 5 -2.61 17.12 12.19
C GLY A 5 -3.51 17.36 10.98
N LYS A 6 -3.07 18.18 10.01
CA LYS A 6 -3.73 18.42 8.72
C LYS A 6 -2.94 17.89 7.51
N ILE A 7 -1.84 17.19 7.75
CA ILE A 7 -0.92 16.74 6.71
C ILE A 7 -0.99 15.21 6.64
N THR A 8 -1.28 14.69 5.45
CA THR A 8 -1.17 13.27 5.13
C THR A 8 0.17 13.03 4.45
N PHE A 9 0.91 12.01 4.90
CA PHE A 9 2.14 11.57 4.25
C PHE A 9 1.87 10.36 3.38
N SER A 10 2.43 10.33 2.18
CA SER A 10 2.46 9.12 1.37
C SER A 10 3.88 8.77 1.01
N GLY A 11 4.13 7.48 0.82
CA GLY A 11 5.44 7.02 0.43
C GLY A 11 5.39 5.66 -0.24
N HIS A 12 6.23 5.49 -1.25
CA HIS A 12 6.45 4.23 -1.94
C HIS A 12 7.74 3.56 -1.44
N SER A 13 7.75 2.25 -1.28
CA SER A 13 8.96 1.49 -0.92
C SER A 13 9.56 1.98 0.40
N GLN A 14 10.85 2.34 0.42
CA GLN A 14 11.49 2.98 1.58
C GLN A 14 10.75 4.26 2.04
N GLY A 15 10.10 5.00 1.14
CA GLY A 15 9.28 6.16 1.48
C GLY A 15 8.06 5.78 2.33
N ALA A 16 7.50 4.58 2.16
CA ALA A 16 6.41 4.08 3.00
C ALA A 16 6.88 3.88 4.45
N GLY A 17 8.11 3.39 4.65
CA GLY A 17 8.74 3.34 5.97
C GLY A 17 8.83 4.71 6.64
N HIS A 18 9.25 5.73 5.90
CA HIS A 18 9.31 7.11 6.41
C HIS A 18 7.93 7.68 6.74
N ALA A 19 6.92 7.42 5.90
CA ALA A 19 5.54 7.86 6.15
C ALA A 19 4.97 7.19 7.42
N ALA A 20 5.20 5.89 7.59
CA ALA A 20 4.81 5.15 8.79
C ALA A 20 5.56 5.68 10.03
N TYR A 21 6.87 5.91 9.95
CA TYR A 21 7.64 6.49 11.05
C TYR A 21 7.14 7.87 11.47
N LEU A 22 6.73 8.71 10.52
CA LEU A 22 6.10 10.00 10.81
C LEU A 22 4.73 9.84 11.50
N ALA A 23 3.91 8.88 11.08
CA ALA A 23 2.65 8.58 11.74
C ALA A 23 2.85 8.01 13.16
N ALA A 24 3.92 7.25 13.37
CA ALA A 24 4.29 6.72 14.68
C ALA A 24 4.80 7.82 15.63
N THR A 25 5.56 8.79 15.13
CA THR A 25 6.28 9.77 15.96
C THR A 25 5.69 11.17 15.99
N ARG A 26 4.71 11.48 15.12
CA ARG A 26 4.02 12.79 15.07
C ARG A 26 2.51 12.60 14.92
N LEU A 27 1.75 13.55 15.47
CA LEU A 27 0.30 13.63 15.27
C LEU A 27 0.01 14.25 13.90
N VAL A 28 0.13 13.43 12.86
CA VAL A 28 -0.18 13.78 11.46
C VAL A 28 -1.67 13.55 11.19
N HIS A 29 -2.18 13.99 10.04
CA HIS A 29 -3.55 13.65 9.66
C HIS A 29 -3.67 12.15 9.36
N GLY A 30 -2.68 11.58 8.67
CA GLY A 30 -2.63 10.16 8.35
C GLY A 30 -1.41 9.78 7.50
N ALA A 31 -1.34 8.51 7.13
CA ALA A 31 -0.31 7.99 6.22
C ALA A 31 -0.87 7.01 5.17
N VAL A 32 -0.33 7.08 3.96
CA VAL A 32 -0.62 6.16 2.85
C VAL A 32 0.66 5.43 2.48
N LEU A 33 0.70 4.12 2.74
CA LEU A 33 1.90 3.30 2.59
C LEU A 33 1.79 2.50 1.29
N ILE A 34 2.71 2.69 0.35
CA ILE A 34 2.63 2.06 -0.98
C ILE A 34 3.83 1.13 -1.13
N SER A 35 3.59 -0.16 -1.32
CA SER A 35 4.64 -1.20 -1.32
C SER A 35 5.61 -1.04 -0.14
N GLY A 36 5.06 -0.90 1.07
CA GLY A 36 5.81 -0.92 2.33
C GLY A 36 4.89 -0.88 3.56
N PRO A 37 5.43 -0.76 4.79
CA PRO A 37 6.84 -0.54 5.11
C PRO A 37 7.64 -1.85 5.15
N GLN A 38 8.93 -1.77 4.82
CA GLN A 38 9.89 -2.88 4.88
C GLN A 38 10.83 -2.72 6.08
N ASP A 39 10.26 -2.48 7.26
CA ASP A 39 11.02 -2.41 8.50
C ASP A 39 11.31 -3.84 8.98
N GLU A 40 12.47 -4.38 8.64
CA GLU A 40 12.99 -5.56 9.32
C GLU A 40 14.51 -5.50 9.41
N CYS A 41 14.99 -6.34 10.31
CA CYS A 41 16.38 -6.73 10.39
C CYS A 41 16.46 -8.21 9.96
N GLU A 42 17.22 -8.46 8.91
CA GLU A 42 17.55 -9.82 8.47
C GLU A 42 18.41 -10.50 9.55
N GLY A 43 17.93 -11.64 10.08
CA GLY A 43 18.66 -12.40 11.11
C GLY A 43 18.52 -11.89 12.54
N CYS A 44 17.53 -11.05 12.84
CA CYS A 44 17.29 -10.58 14.20
C CYS A 44 16.85 -11.71 15.16
N PRO A 45 17.25 -11.68 16.44
CA PRO A 45 16.75 -12.61 17.44
C PRO A 45 15.22 -12.59 17.55
N GLU A 46 14.63 -13.75 17.84
CA GLU A 46 13.20 -13.85 18.17
C GLU A 46 12.86 -12.90 19.33
N GLY A 47 11.74 -12.17 19.20
CA GLY A 47 11.32 -11.17 20.19
C GLY A 47 12.02 -9.81 20.08
N THR A 48 12.82 -9.57 19.03
CA THR A 48 13.33 -8.22 18.75
C THR A 48 12.19 -7.24 18.57
N LYS A 49 12.26 -6.14 19.34
CA LYS A 49 11.32 -5.02 19.28
C LYS A 49 11.85 -3.95 18.32
N PHE A 50 11.02 -3.56 17.37
CA PHE A 50 11.25 -2.49 16.39
C PHE A 50 10.42 -1.26 16.72
N TRP A 51 10.71 -0.13 16.07
CA TRP A 51 9.91 1.10 16.24
C TRP A 51 8.48 0.90 15.73
N ILE A 52 8.29 0.01 14.76
CA ILE A 52 6.97 -0.31 14.19
C ILE A 52 6.06 -1.06 15.18
N ASP A 53 6.63 -1.63 16.25
CA ASP A 53 5.87 -2.30 17.32
C ASP A 53 5.33 -1.30 18.36
N ASP A 54 5.74 -0.03 18.33
CA ASP A 54 5.24 0.99 19.25
C ASP A 54 3.83 1.46 18.83
N THR A 55 3.06 1.96 19.81
CA THR A 55 1.75 2.55 19.53
C THR A 55 1.89 3.80 18.67
N PHE A 56 1.28 3.77 17.49
CA PHE A 56 1.30 4.91 16.58
C PHE A 56 0.51 6.09 17.16
N LEU A 57 1.09 7.29 17.05
CA LEU A 57 0.39 8.53 17.45
C LEU A 57 -0.79 8.86 16.53
N SER A 58 -0.73 8.46 15.26
CA SER A 58 -1.79 8.67 14.28
C SER A 58 -2.32 7.33 13.78
N THR A 59 -3.63 7.12 13.85
CA THR A 59 -4.27 5.82 13.51
C THR A 59 -4.87 5.80 12.10
N LYS A 60 -4.97 6.96 11.43
CA LYS A 60 -5.46 7.07 10.05
C LYS A 60 -4.39 6.64 9.06
N ILE A 61 -4.16 5.33 8.99
CA ILE A 61 -3.18 4.74 8.10
C ILE A 61 -3.91 3.81 7.15
N THR A 62 -3.52 3.84 5.89
CA THR A 62 -3.89 2.83 4.89
C THR A 62 -2.63 2.38 4.16
N ALA A 63 -2.64 1.15 3.65
CA ALA A 63 -1.50 0.58 2.97
C ALA A 63 -1.93 -0.20 1.72
N PHE A 64 -1.08 -0.19 0.71
CA PHE A 64 -1.31 -0.78 -0.60
C PHE A 64 -0.09 -1.56 -1.01
N ALA A 65 -0.28 -2.77 -1.53
CA ALA A 65 0.77 -3.50 -2.21
C ALA A 65 0.22 -4.26 -3.41
N HIS A 66 1.13 -4.74 -4.23
CA HIS A 66 0.83 -5.71 -5.26
C HIS A 66 1.17 -7.12 -4.75
N GLY A 67 0.30 -8.09 -5.01
CA GLY A 67 0.54 -9.52 -4.85
C GLY A 67 0.11 -10.23 -6.12
N ASP A 68 0.06 -11.55 -6.10
CA ASP A 68 -0.72 -12.29 -7.09
C ASP A 68 -1.78 -13.13 -6.37
N SER A 69 -2.72 -13.69 -7.12
CA SER A 69 -3.79 -14.52 -6.56
C SER A 69 -3.31 -15.85 -5.98
N THR A 70 -2.04 -16.20 -6.19
CA THR A 70 -1.42 -17.48 -5.82
C THR A 70 -0.35 -17.34 -4.74
N GLU A 71 -0.16 -16.14 -4.18
CA GLU A 71 0.93 -15.77 -3.28
C GLU A 71 2.35 -16.03 -3.87
N THR A 72 2.47 -16.19 -5.19
CA THR A 72 3.76 -16.18 -5.91
C THR A 72 4.20 -14.74 -6.14
N PHE A 73 4.78 -14.17 -5.11
CA PHE A 73 5.08 -12.75 -4.96
C PHE A 73 5.69 -12.04 -6.20
N LEU A 74 4.86 -11.29 -6.94
CA LEU A 74 5.32 -10.27 -7.90
C LEU A 74 5.99 -9.08 -7.21
N GLU A 75 5.64 -8.85 -5.94
CA GLU A 75 6.31 -7.97 -5.00
C GLU A 75 7.15 -8.80 -4.03
N PRO A 76 8.48 -8.90 -4.22
CA PRO A 76 9.33 -9.79 -3.45
C PRO A 76 9.26 -9.60 -1.93
N THR A 77 8.90 -8.40 -1.46
CA THR A 77 8.84 -8.08 -0.04
C THR A 77 7.42 -8.17 0.55
N LEU A 78 6.44 -8.71 -0.16
CA LEU A 78 5.06 -8.79 0.33
C LEU A 78 4.91 -9.56 1.67
N PRO A 79 5.61 -10.69 1.90
CA PRO A 79 5.57 -11.37 3.21
C PRO A 79 5.97 -10.44 4.36
N LEU A 80 7.11 -9.77 4.21
CA LEU A 80 7.60 -8.79 5.17
C LEU A 80 6.60 -7.67 5.41
N MET A 81 6.01 -7.11 4.34
CA MET A 81 5.05 -6.02 4.48
C MET A 81 3.82 -6.47 5.27
N LYS A 82 3.31 -7.68 5.03
CA LYS A 82 2.19 -8.25 5.79
C LYS A 82 2.54 -8.42 7.28
N ASP A 83 3.75 -8.89 7.59
CA ASP A 83 4.23 -9.02 8.96
C ASP A 83 4.31 -7.67 9.66
N ASN A 84 4.83 -6.65 8.96
CA ASN A 84 4.90 -5.28 9.47
C ASN A 84 3.53 -4.65 9.68
N TRP A 85 2.59 -4.85 8.77
CA TRP A 85 1.21 -4.37 8.95
C TRP A 85 0.54 -5.00 10.17
N SER A 86 0.83 -6.28 10.44
CA SER A 86 0.36 -6.97 11.66
C SER A 86 0.95 -6.33 12.93
N ARG A 87 2.27 -6.05 12.93
CA ARG A 87 2.97 -5.39 14.05
C ARG A 87 2.46 -3.99 14.36
N MET A 88 2.10 -3.23 13.34
CA MET A 88 1.51 -1.88 13.50
C MET A 88 0.16 -1.90 14.23
N GLY A 89 -0.48 -3.07 14.38
CA GLY A 89 -1.76 -3.23 15.10
C GLY A 89 -2.91 -2.40 14.52
N THR A 90 -2.78 -1.95 13.26
CA THR A 90 -3.73 -1.03 12.63
C THR A 90 -4.91 -1.77 11.99
N TRP A 91 -4.69 -3.03 11.56
CA TRP A 91 -5.70 -3.78 10.80
C TRP A 91 -5.73 -5.27 11.18
N PRO A 92 -6.90 -5.93 11.10
CA PRO A 92 -7.03 -7.35 11.41
C PRO A 92 -6.47 -8.27 10.32
N ALA A 93 -6.54 -7.88 9.04
CA ALA A 93 -5.99 -8.62 7.90
C ALA A 93 -5.95 -7.76 6.62
N PRO A 94 -5.05 -8.04 5.65
CA PRO A 94 -5.09 -7.43 4.32
C PRO A 94 -6.29 -7.91 3.49
N LEU A 95 -6.92 -6.97 2.80
CA LEU A 95 -7.97 -7.22 1.82
C LEU A 95 -7.34 -7.55 0.46
N GLN A 96 -7.73 -8.70 -0.11
CA GLN A 96 -7.29 -9.14 -1.43
C GLN A 96 -8.22 -8.61 -2.51
N VAL A 97 -7.69 -7.87 -3.49
CA VAL A 97 -8.44 -7.32 -4.62
C VAL A 97 -8.03 -8.04 -5.89
N GLN A 98 -9.00 -8.75 -6.48
CA GLN A 98 -8.86 -9.46 -7.75
C GLN A 98 -9.51 -8.71 -8.93
N ASN A 99 -10.42 -7.77 -8.66
CA ASN A 99 -11.07 -6.93 -9.67
C ASN A 99 -11.23 -5.49 -9.12
N VAL A 100 -11.00 -4.50 -9.98
CA VAL A 100 -11.16 -3.08 -9.66
C VAL A 100 -12.59 -2.66 -9.38
N ASP A 101 -13.58 -3.34 -9.96
CA ASP A 101 -15.01 -3.06 -9.67
C ASP A 101 -15.34 -3.25 -8.19
N SER A 102 -14.53 -4.04 -7.49
CA SER A 102 -14.73 -4.29 -6.08
C SER A 102 -14.32 -3.11 -5.20
N TYR A 103 -13.45 -2.19 -5.66
CA TYR A 103 -12.96 -1.03 -4.89
C TYR A 103 -14.07 -0.13 -4.37
N ILE A 104 -15.16 0.04 -5.12
CA ILE A 104 -16.26 0.95 -4.76
C ILE A 104 -17.05 0.48 -3.52
N ASN A 105 -16.89 -0.79 -3.12
CA ASN A 105 -17.59 -1.38 -2.00
C ASN A 105 -16.70 -1.52 -0.75
N TYR A 106 -15.44 -1.08 -0.81
CA TYR A 106 -14.47 -1.33 0.24
C TYR A 106 -14.19 -0.11 1.10
N ASP A 107 -14.22 -0.34 2.42
CA ASP A 107 -13.75 0.61 3.41
C ASP A 107 -12.23 0.50 3.51
N VAL A 108 -11.53 1.25 2.66
CA VAL A 108 -10.05 1.32 2.59
C VAL A 108 -9.40 1.84 3.88
N CYS A 109 -10.20 2.33 4.83
CA CYS A 109 -9.75 2.79 6.14
C CYS A 109 -9.61 1.61 7.13
N LYS A 110 -10.15 0.41 6.82
CA LYS A 110 -10.19 -0.74 7.74
C LYS A 110 -9.22 -1.88 7.41
N ALA A 111 -8.58 -1.86 6.25
CA ALA A 111 -7.65 -2.91 5.85
C ALA A 111 -6.58 -2.38 4.86
N PRO A 112 -5.36 -2.94 4.88
CA PRO A 112 -4.43 -2.81 3.77
C PRO A 112 -5.04 -3.47 2.53
N ILE A 113 -4.73 -2.94 1.36
CA ILE A 113 -5.14 -3.52 0.08
C ILE A 113 -3.97 -4.22 -0.58
N VAL A 114 -4.21 -5.44 -1.04
CA VAL A 114 -3.31 -6.18 -1.91
C VAL A 114 -4.02 -6.41 -3.24
N SER A 115 -3.53 -5.80 -4.31
CA SER A 115 -4.04 -6.06 -5.67
C SER A 115 -3.32 -7.25 -6.29
N SER A 116 -4.05 -8.09 -7.03
CA SER A 116 -3.52 -9.26 -7.75
C SER A 116 -3.59 -9.13 -9.29
N LEU A 117 -3.76 -7.91 -9.79
CA LEU A 117 -3.93 -7.62 -11.22
C LEU A 117 -2.60 -7.71 -11.96
N GLU A 118 -2.49 -8.51 -13.00
CA GLU A 118 -1.21 -8.66 -13.72
C GLU A 118 -0.62 -7.32 -14.19
N PRO A 119 0.63 -6.96 -13.78
CA PRO A 119 1.31 -5.77 -14.26
C PRO A 119 1.53 -5.81 -15.77
N SER A 120 1.66 -4.63 -16.40
CA SER A 120 1.90 -4.57 -17.84
C SER A 120 3.14 -5.41 -18.27
N SER A 121 2.96 -6.22 -19.31
CA SER A 121 4.04 -7.02 -19.89
C SER A 121 5.17 -6.15 -20.45
N THR A 122 4.87 -4.91 -20.84
CA THR A 122 5.83 -3.92 -21.37
C THR A 122 6.63 -3.19 -20.30
N SER A 123 6.39 -3.48 -19.02
CA SER A 123 7.12 -2.85 -17.92
C SER A 123 8.63 -3.13 -17.99
N PRO A 124 9.48 -2.08 -17.97
CA PRO A 124 10.92 -2.24 -17.88
C PRO A 124 11.40 -2.49 -16.43
N CYS A 125 10.52 -2.36 -15.43
CA CYS A 125 10.89 -2.54 -14.04
C CYS A 125 11.05 -4.03 -13.69
N GLY A 126 12.25 -4.43 -13.24
CA GLY A 126 12.57 -5.81 -12.83
C GLY A 126 11.85 -6.31 -11.55
N ARG A 127 11.10 -5.43 -10.86
CA ARG A 127 10.20 -5.77 -9.75
C ARG A 127 8.79 -5.31 -10.10
N LYS A 128 8.21 -5.92 -11.14
CA LYS A 128 6.95 -5.45 -11.75
C LYS A 128 5.83 -5.22 -10.74
N GLY A 129 5.63 -6.11 -9.76
CA GLY A 129 4.63 -5.89 -8.69
C GLY A 129 4.97 -4.70 -7.79
N HIS A 130 6.24 -4.54 -7.41
CA HIS A 130 6.69 -3.39 -6.61
C HIS A 130 6.45 -2.05 -7.32
N CYS A 131 6.77 -2.01 -8.60
CA CYS A 131 6.61 -0.84 -9.43
C CYS A 131 5.14 -0.59 -9.80
N ALA A 132 4.36 -1.62 -10.07
CA ALA A 132 2.95 -1.54 -10.46
C ALA A 132 2.10 -0.74 -9.47
N THR A 133 2.43 -0.77 -8.19
CA THR A 133 1.69 -0.05 -7.14
C THR A 133 1.84 1.47 -7.22
N ALA A 134 2.88 2.00 -7.87
CA ALA A 134 3.20 3.44 -7.84
C ALA A 134 3.76 4.04 -9.14
N LEU A 135 4.20 3.22 -10.09
CA LEU A 135 4.85 3.63 -11.33
C LEU A 135 3.99 3.21 -12.53
N ASP A 136 3.68 4.20 -13.36
CA ASP A 136 2.83 4.06 -14.55
C ASP A 136 3.46 3.15 -15.63
N ASP A 137 4.79 3.01 -15.62
CA ASP A 137 5.51 2.08 -16.50
C ASP A 137 5.17 0.61 -16.23
N SER A 138 4.57 0.33 -15.07
CA SER A 138 4.27 -1.01 -14.57
C SER A 138 2.81 -1.18 -14.17
N SER A 139 2.00 -0.13 -14.34
CA SER A 139 0.58 -0.17 -14.00
C SER A 139 -0.13 -1.31 -14.76
N PRO A 140 -0.98 -2.10 -14.08
CA PRO A 140 -1.85 -3.06 -14.74
C PRO A 140 -2.69 -2.38 -15.83
N VAL A 141 -2.80 -3.08 -16.96
CA VAL A 141 -3.56 -2.63 -18.13
C VAL A 141 -4.63 -3.65 -18.45
N LEU A 142 -5.81 -3.18 -18.88
CA LEU A 142 -6.82 -4.02 -19.48
C LEU A 142 -6.76 -3.84 -20.99
N SER A 143 -6.74 -4.95 -21.74
CA SER A 143 -6.95 -4.86 -23.19
C SER A 143 -8.41 -4.48 -23.46
N ASN A 144 -8.64 -3.39 -24.18
CA ASN A 144 -9.99 -3.07 -24.68
C ASN A 144 -10.41 -4.05 -25.78
N THR A 145 -11.63 -3.91 -26.30
CA THR A 145 -12.13 -4.75 -27.42
C THR A 145 -11.34 -4.59 -28.72
N ALA A 146 -10.52 -3.55 -28.85
CA ALA A 146 -9.60 -3.34 -29.97
C ALA A 146 -8.19 -3.91 -29.71
N GLY A 147 -7.93 -4.44 -28.52
CA GLY A 147 -6.63 -4.98 -28.11
C GLY A 147 -5.65 -3.94 -27.58
N ASP A 148 -6.06 -2.68 -27.43
CA ASP A 148 -5.20 -1.64 -26.85
C ASP A 148 -5.12 -1.78 -25.34
N ASN A 149 -3.94 -1.51 -24.78
CA ASN A 149 -3.74 -1.41 -23.35
C ASN A 149 -4.42 -0.14 -22.81
N VAL A 150 -5.43 -0.30 -21.95
CA VAL A 150 -6.07 0.78 -21.21
C VAL A 150 -5.62 0.72 -19.76
N TYR A 151 -5.03 1.81 -19.28
CA TYR A 151 -4.63 1.94 -17.89
C TYR A 151 -5.86 1.90 -16.98
N ILE A 152 -5.79 1.06 -15.96
CA ILE A 152 -6.86 0.89 -14.98
C ILE A 152 -7.06 2.17 -14.13
N TYR A 153 -6.03 3.02 -14.03
CA TYR A 153 -6.00 4.20 -13.17
C TYR A 153 -6.50 5.49 -13.85
N GLY A 154 -7.71 5.44 -14.41
CA GLY A 154 -8.42 6.66 -14.80
C GLY A 154 -8.60 7.58 -13.58
N ILE A 155 -8.38 8.89 -13.77
CA ILE A 155 -8.37 9.93 -12.73
C ILE A 155 -9.64 9.92 -11.83
N ASP A 156 -10.72 9.36 -12.35
CA ASP A 156 -12.06 9.32 -11.75
C ASP A 156 -12.21 8.22 -10.67
N VAL A 157 -11.45 7.13 -10.76
CA VAL A 157 -11.50 6.03 -9.78
C VAL A 157 -10.86 6.47 -8.46
N TRP A 158 -9.77 7.22 -8.53
CA TRP A 158 -9.02 7.60 -7.33
C TRP A 158 -9.78 8.64 -6.49
N ALA A 159 -10.49 9.59 -7.08
CA ALA A 159 -11.29 10.54 -6.30
C ALA A 159 -12.35 9.86 -5.42
N ASN A 160 -12.88 8.72 -5.86
CA ASN A 160 -13.87 7.94 -5.11
C ASN A 160 -13.24 7.04 -4.03
N VAL A 161 -12.04 6.51 -4.28
CA VAL A 161 -11.35 5.59 -3.36
C VAL A 161 -10.46 6.34 -2.35
N ALA A 162 -9.96 7.54 -2.69
CA ALA A 162 -8.99 8.32 -1.88
C ALA A 162 -9.63 9.26 -0.87
N ASN A 163 -10.96 9.24 -0.69
CA ASN A 163 -11.63 10.26 0.10
C ASN A 163 -11.35 10.08 1.61
N VAL A 164 -10.18 10.54 2.04
CA VAL A 164 -9.65 10.39 3.41
C VAL A 164 -10.54 11.07 4.45
N ASP A 165 -11.34 12.06 4.04
CA ASP A 165 -12.31 12.74 4.90
C ASP A 165 -13.47 11.81 5.33
N GLN A 166 -13.66 10.66 4.66
CA GLN A 166 -14.60 9.61 5.05
C GLN A 166 -14.01 8.58 6.01
N CYS A 167 -12.71 8.63 6.30
CA CYS A 167 -12.09 7.80 7.33
C CYS A 167 -12.32 8.45 8.71
N TYR A 168 -13.29 7.93 9.47
CA TYR A 168 -13.65 8.41 10.81
C TYR A 168 -12.77 7.81 11.90
#